data_AF-A0AAE3QKI1-F1
#
_entry.id   AF-A0AAE3QKI1-F1
#
_cell.length_a   1.000
_cell.length_b   1.000
_cell.length_c   1.000
_cell.angle_alpha   90.00
_cell.angle_beta   90.00
_cell.angle_gamma   90.00
#
_symmetry.space_group_name_H-M   'P 1'
#
loop_
_entity.id
_entity.type
_entity.pdbx_description
1 polymer ?
#
loop_
_entity_poly.entity_id
_entity_poly.type
_entity_poly.pdbx_seq_one_letter_code
_entity_poly.pdbx_strand_id
1 'polypeptide(L)' 'MFFLKQPTIAGGDDSVSLSISLLNMVSRRSYTLKCELRRDQQKAVNALPFRERLESLRRSIENATRQ' A
#
# COMPACT_ATOMS: atom_id res chain seq x y z
N MET A 1 -6.13 -4.99 -16.90
CA MET A 1 -5.44 -3.70 -16.71
C MET A 1 -5.84 -3.07 -15.38
N PHE A 2 -4.85 -2.78 -14.52
CA PHE A 2 -5.05 -2.13 -13.23
C PHE A 2 -4.42 -0.73 -13.25
N PHE A 3 -5.10 0.26 -12.66
CA PHE A 3 -4.58 1.61 -12.49
C PHE A 3 -4.38 1.91 -11.01
N LEU A 4 -3.15 2.26 -10.63
CA LEU A 4 -2.81 2.67 -9.27
C LEU A 4 -2.97 4.19 -9.17
N LYS A 5 -3.87 4.65 -8.30
CA LYS A 5 -3.96 6.08 -7.97
C LYS A 5 -2.80 6.46 -7.06
N GLN A 6 -2.44 7.75 -7.09
CA GLN A 6 -1.39 8.27 -6.22
C GLN A 6 -1.68 7.93 -4.76
N PRO A 7 -0.69 7.39 -4.03
CA PRO A 7 -0.84 7.10 -2.62
C PRO A 7 -1.19 8.39 -1.87
N THR A 8 -2.23 8.33 -1.05
CA THR A 8 -2.58 9.44 -0.15
C THR A 8 -1.98 9.16 1.21
N ILE A 9 -1.21 10.11 1.72
CA ILE A 9 -0.62 10.07 3.05
C ILE A 9 -1.34 11.11 3.90
N ALA A 10 -2.02 10.67 4.96
CA ALA A 10 -2.60 11.56 5.94
C ALA A 10 -1.97 11.27 7.30
N GLY A 11 -1.34 12.30 7.89
CA GLY A 11 -0.74 12.24 9.22
C GLY A 11 -1.62 12.96 10.24
N GLY A 12 -1.90 12.30 11.35
CA GLY A 12 -2.37 12.92 12.60
C GLY A 12 -1.30 12.76 13.69
N ASP A 13 -1.52 13.33 14.87
CA ASP A 13 -0.51 13.49 15.92
C ASP A 13 0.23 12.17 16.29
N ASP A 14 -0.50 11.05 16.31
CA ASP A 14 0.05 9.72 16.68
C ASP A 14 -0.10 8.64 15.60
N SER A 15 -0.51 8.98 14.38
CA SER A 15 -0.64 7.99 13.31
C SER A 15 -0.43 8.54 11.91
N VAL A 16 0.20 7.73 11.06
CA VAL A 16 0.33 7.96 9.63
C VAL A 16 -0.52 6.93 8.92
N SER A 17 -1.47 7.39 8.12
CA SER A 17 -2.27 6.53 7.27
C SER A 17 -1.79 6.65 5.81
N LEU A 18 -1.51 5.51 5.19
CA LEU A 18 -1.20 5.36 3.78
C LEU A 18 -2.38 4.67 3.11
N SER A 19 -3.00 5.33 2.13
CA SER A 19 -4.08 4.76 1.34
C SER A 19 -3.67 4.64 -0.12
N ILE A 20 -3.83 3.45 -0.69
CA ILE A 20 -3.58 3.16 -2.11
C ILE A 20 -4.88 2.67 -2.72
N SER A 21 -5.32 3.31 -3.81
CA SER A 21 -6.50 2.86 -4.55
C SER A 21 -6.09 2.22 -5.88
N LEU A 22 -6.65 1.06 -6.16
CA LEU A 22 -6.46 0.26 -7.35
C LEU A 22 -7.80 0.19 -8.10
N LEU A 23 -7.81 0.62 -9.35
CA LEU A 23 -8.96 0.44 -10.24
C LEU A 23 -8.71 -0.73 -11.18
N ASN A 24 -9.57 -1.74 -11.13
CA ASN A 24 -9.58 -2.83 -12.11
C ASN A 24 -10.52 -2.44 -13.26
N MET A 25 -9.96 -2.20 -14.45
CA MET A 25 -10.73 -1.81 -15.62
C MET A 25 -11.53 -2.96 -16.24
N VAL A 26 -11.13 -4.21 -15.99
CA VAL A 26 -11.80 -5.41 -16.51
C VAL A 26 -13.07 -5.69 -15.73
N SER A 27 -13.00 -5.66 -14.39
CA SER A 27 -14.16 -5.89 -13.53
C SER A 27 -14.93 -4.61 -13.18
N ARG A 28 -14.41 -3.43 -13.58
CA ARG A 28 -14.89 -2.09 -13.17
C ARG A 28 -15.00 -1.92 -11.65
N ARG A 29 -14.18 -2.65 -10.88
CA ARG A 29 -14.16 -2.56 -9.40
C ARG A 29 -12.99 -1.72 -8.93
N SER A 30 -13.23 -0.90 -7.91
CA SER A 30 -12.20 -0.20 -7.17
C SER A 30 -11.89 -0.90 -5.86
N TYR A 31 -10.61 -1.05 -5.56
CA TYR A 31 -10.11 -1.58 -4.30
C TYR A 31 -9.29 -0.50 -3.62
N THR A 32 -9.44 -0.34 -2.31
CA THR A 32 -8.63 0.58 -1.52
C THR A 32 -7.91 -0.21 -0.44
N LEU A 33 -6.59 -0.16 -0.46
CA LEU A 33 -5.74 -0.70 0.59
C LEU A 33 -5.39 0.46 1.53
N LYS A 34 -5.85 0.38 2.78
CA LYS A 34 -5.51 1.33 3.84
C LYS A 34 -4.51 0.68 4.80
N CYS A 35 -3.38 1.32 5.01
CA CYS A 35 -2.38 0.94 6.00
C CYS A 35 -2.30 2.07 7.05
N GLU A 36 -2.51 1.74 8.32
CA GLU A 36 -2.35 2.69 9.42
C GLU A 36 -1.09 2.32 10.20
N LEU A 37 -0.16 3.26 10.26
CA LEU A 37 1.06 3.20 11.08
C LEU A 37 0.81 4.07 12.31
N ARG A 38 0.49 3.45 13.44
CA ARG A 38 0.42 4.16 14.72
C ARG A 38 1.84 4.30 15.29
N ARG A 39 2.15 5.47 15.85
CA ARG A 39 3.33 5.67 16.70
C ARG A 39 3.09 4.96 18.04
N ASP A 40 3.06 3.63 18.00
CA ASP A 40 3.15 2.88 19.24
C ASP A 40 4.57 3.03 19.78
N GLN A 41 4.70 3.33 21.07
CA GLN A 41 5.95 3.70 21.73
C GLN A 41 7.09 2.74 21.34
N GLN A 42 8.12 3.28 20.67
CA GLN A 42 9.44 2.67 20.52
C GLN A 42 9.48 1.13 20.45
N LYS A 43 8.74 0.51 19.53
CA LYS A 43 9.28 -0.70 18.90
C LYS A 43 9.99 -0.21 17.67
N ALA A 44 11.30 -0.33 17.66
CA ALA A 44 12.10 -0.21 16.45
C ALA A 44 11.56 -1.22 15.43
N VAL A 45 10.54 -0.81 14.66
CA VAL A 45 10.05 -1.57 13.53
C VAL A 45 11.20 -1.50 12.54
N ASN A 46 11.99 -2.57 12.48
CA ASN A 46 13.05 -2.70 11.49
C ASN A 46 12.46 -2.32 10.13
N ALA A 47 13.00 -1.28 9.49
CA ALA A 47 12.51 -0.82 8.18
C ALA A 47 12.72 -1.87 7.07
N LEU A 48 13.56 -2.88 7.33
CA LEU A 48 13.86 -4.02 6.46
C LEU A 48 12.60 -4.81 6.08
N PRO A 49 11.78 -5.35 7.02
CA PRO A 49 10.56 -6.08 6.68
C PRO A 49 9.50 -5.25 5.93
N PHE A 50 9.49 -3.92 6.06
CA PHE A 50 8.57 -3.08 5.28
C PHE A 50 9.01 -2.97 3.80
N ARG A 51 10.31 -2.75 3.54
CA ARG A 51 10.83 -2.69 2.16
C ARG A 51 10.65 -4.03 1.43
N GLU A 52 10.92 -5.14 2.11
CA GLU A 52 10.74 -6.48 1.52
C GLU A 52 9.26 -6.76 1.18
N ARG A 53 8.33 -6.38 2.07
CA ARG A 53 6.89 -6.47 1.79
C ARG A 53 6.46 -5.60 0.61
N LEU A 54 6.99 -4.38 0.52
CA LEU A 54 6.67 -3.47 -0.56
C LEU A 54 7.17 -3.98 -1.91
N GLU A 55 8.39 -4.50 -1.97
CA GLU A 55 8.97 -5.11 -3.17
C GLU A 55 8.21 -6.38 -3.59
N SER A 56 7.82 -7.21 -2.62
CA SER A 56 7.01 -8.41 -2.88
C SER A 56 5.64 -8.06 -3.47
N LEU A 57 4.97 -7.06 -2.89
CA LEU A 57 3.69 -6.57 -3.39
C LEU A 57 3.82 -5.99 -4.80
N ARG A 58 4.88 -5.22 -5.06
CA ARG A 58 5.17 -4.66 -6.38
C ARG A 58 5.34 -5.75 -7.44
N ARG A 59 6.13 -6.80 -7.16
CA ARG A 59 6.29 -7.94 -8.08
C ARG A 59 4.97 -8.69 -8.32
N SER A 60 4.16 -8.86 -7.27
CA SER A 60 2.85 -9.52 -7.40
C SER A 60 1.91 -8.77 -8.35
N ILE A 61 1.89 -7.43 -8.26
CA ILE A 61 1.12 -6.58 -9.16
C ILE A 61 1.67 -6.65 -10.59
N GLU A 62 2.99 -6.53 -10.77
CA GLU A 62 3.63 -6.63 -12.10
C GLU A 62 3.31 -7.97 -12.78
N ASN A 63 3.37 -9.08 -12.04
CA ASN A 63 3.03 -10.42 -12.56
C ASN A 63 1.55 -10.53 -12.92
N ALA A 64 0.65 -9.96 -12.12
CA ALA A 64 -0.79 -9.95 -12.39
C ALA A 64 -1.17 -9.10 -13.61
N THR A 65 -0.30 -8.17 -14.04
CA THR A 65 -0.52 -7.35 -15.24
C THR A 65 0.08 -7.93 -16.53
N ARG A 66 0.88 -9.00 -16.45
CA ARG A 66 1.49 -9.68 -17.62
C ARG A 66 0.68 -10.89 -18.12
N GLN A 67 -0.34 -11.32 -17.39
CA GLN A 67 -1.35 -12.29 -17.85
C GLN A 67 -2.49 -11.58 -18.57
#